data_AF-A0A7Y8MSV8-F1
#
_entry.id   AF-A0A7Y8MSV8-F1
#
_cell.length_a   1.000
_cell.length_b   1.000
_cell.length_c   1.000
_cell.angle_alpha   90.00
_cell.angle_beta   90.00
_cell.angle_gamma   90.00
#
_symmetry.space_group_name_H-M   'P 1'
#
loop_
_entity.id
_entity.type
_entity.pdbx_description
1 polymer ?
#
loop_
_entity_poly.entity_id
_entity_poly.type
_entity_poly.pdbx_seq_one_letter_code
_entity_poly.pdbx_strand_id
1 'polypeptide(L)'
;MGDTFDMKLPSRALRRIIVLGQYGSFVAGTLAWWATGGPGQSLLSWASPLLYAGCALCASTLVARYWFWSSVGECALDEREIVVRNRAYQSAYGILSIYVMSVAVYGMIALDAGLWLPRNFAQSQMVVWFTLLTAMTLPSSILAWLEPDEPGGDKIPPIGTSDMRGRFFRRILLLALLGLIAGMALALFIPS
;
A
#
# COMPACT_ATOMS: atom_id res chain seq x y z
N MET A 1 23.80 -19.69 21.15
CA MET A 1 22.74 -20.68 20.90
C MET A 1 21.61 -19.92 20.24
N GLY A 2 21.77 -19.64 18.95
CA GLY A 2 20.83 -18.86 18.17
C GLY A 2 20.37 -19.74 17.03
N ASP A 3 19.29 -20.49 17.24
CA ASP A 3 18.47 -20.95 16.13
C ASP A 3 17.87 -19.67 15.54
N THR A 4 18.60 -19.07 14.59
CA THR A 4 18.03 -18.10 13.68
C THR A 4 16.82 -18.77 13.07
N PHE A 5 15.62 -18.28 13.40
CA PHE A 5 14.38 -18.72 12.79
C PHE A 5 14.55 -18.62 11.27
N ASP A 6 14.88 -19.75 10.63
CA ASP A 6 15.04 -19.85 9.18
C ASP A 6 13.65 -19.90 8.56
N MET A 7 12.89 -18.82 8.77
CA MET A 7 11.62 -18.61 8.11
C MET A 7 11.92 -18.33 6.65
N LYS A 8 11.90 -19.39 5.84
CA LYS A 8 11.91 -19.28 4.39
C LYS A 8 10.87 -18.27 3.95
N LEU A 9 11.35 -17.14 3.45
CA LEU A 9 10.48 -16.11 2.91
C LEU A 9 9.75 -16.70 1.69
N PRO A 10 8.44 -16.41 1.52
CA PRO A 10 7.73 -16.78 0.31
C PRO A 10 8.40 -16.13 -0.89
N SER A 11 8.32 -16.76 -2.07
CA SER A 11 8.94 -16.22 -3.29
C SER A 11 8.53 -14.77 -3.57
N ARG A 12 9.39 -14.01 -4.24
CA ARG A 12 9.20 -12.60 -4.57
C ARG A 12 7.95 -12.39 -5.41
N ALA A 13 7.64 -13.35 -6.27
CA ALA A 13 6.39 -13.36 -7.02
C ALA A 13 5.18 -13.38 -6.07
N LEU A 14 5.16 -14.28 -5.10
CA LEU A 14 4.08 -14.37 -4.12
C LEU A 14 3.98 -13.09 -3.26
N ARG A 15 5.12 -12.56 -2.79
CA ARG A 15 5.15 -11.28 -2.05
C ARG A 15 4.50 -10.14 -2.84
N ARG A 16 4.83 -10.01 -4.12
CA ARG A 16 4.24 -9.00 -5.02
C ARG A 16 2.76 -9.24 -5.26
N ILE A 17 2.33 -10.50 -5.42
CA ILE A 17 0.91 -10.85 -5.56
C ILE A 17 0.15 -10.44 -4.30
N ILE A 18 0.70 -10.65 -3.10
CA ILE A 18 0.06 -10.23 -1.84
C ILE A 18 -0.08 -8.71 -1.78
N VAL A 19 0.97 -7.95 -2.13
CA VAL A 19 0.92 -6.48 -2.17
C VAL A 19 -0.10 -5.98 -3.19
N LEU A 20 -0.09 -6.53 -4.40
CA LEU A 20 -1.08 -6.19 -5.43
C LEU A 20 -2.49 -6.60 -5.03
N GLY A 21 -2.64 -7.76 -4.39
CA GLY A 21 -3.89 -8.25 -3.83
C GLY A 21 -4.43 -7.30 -2.77
N GLN A 22 -3.58 -6.80 -1.88
CA GLN A 22 -3.96 -5.84 -0.84
C GLN A 22 -4.53 -4.55 -1.45
N TYR A 23 -3.76 -3.84 -2.27
CA TYR A 23 -4.20 -2.56 -2.81
C TYR A 23 -5.30 -2.73 -3.87
N GLY A 24 -5.21 -3.77 -4.69
CA GLY A 24 -6.19 -4.08 -5.73
C GLY A 24 -7.54 -4.45 -5.14
N SER A 25 -7.58 -5.27 -4.08
CA SER A 25 -8.83 -5.61 -3.39
C SER A 25 -9.45 -4.41 -2.67
N PHE A 26 -8.66 -3.51 -2.09
CA PHE A 26 -9.19 -2.27 -1.52
C PHE A 26 -9.88 -1.43 -2.60
N VAL A 27 -9.17 -1.14 -3.70
CA VAL A 27 -9.71 -0.33 -4.80
C VAL A 27 -10.95 -0.99 -5.40
N ALA A 28 -10.89 -2.29 -5.70
CA ALA A 28 -12.04 -3.03 -6.21
C ALA A 28 -13.21 -3.03 -5.23
N GLY A 29 -12.95 -3.16 -3.92
CA GLY A 29 -13.96 -3.11 -2.87
C GLY A 29 -14.64 -1.74 -2.78
N THR A 30 -13.87 -0.66 -2.94
CA THR A 30 -14.40 0.71 -3.01
C THR A 30 -15.25 0.93 -4.26
N LEU A 31 -14.78 0.49 -5.43
CA LEU A 31 -15.54 0.58 -6.68
C LEU A 31 -16.84 -0.23 -6.62
N ALA A 32 -16.78 -1.45 -6.08
CA ALA A 32 -17.95 -2.30 -5.89
C ALA A 32 -18.95 -1.67 -4.92
N TRP A 33 -18.49 -1.16 -3.78
CA TRP A 33 -19.35 -0.46 -2.82
C TRP A 33 -20.09 0.69 -3.49
N TRP A 34 -19.35 1.48 -4.27
CA TRP A 34 -19.86 2.66 -4.93
C TRP A 34 -20.87 2.31 -6.02
N ALA A 35 -20.57 1.30 -6.84
CA ALA A 35 -21.47 0.81 -7.89
C ALA A 35 -22.79 0.24 -7.35
N THR A 36 -22.81 -0.29 -6.12
CA THR A 36 -24.02 -0.91 -5.55
C THR A 36 -24.73 -0.07 -4.50
N GLY A 37 -24.23 1.13 -4.18
CA GLY A 37 -24.80 1.97 -3.12
C GLY A 37 -24.60 1.42 -1.70
N GLY A 38 -23.65 0.50 -1.51
CA GLY A 38 -23.39 -0.18 -0.24
C GLY A 38 -24.04 -1.57 -0.10
N PRO A 39 -23.79 -2.27 1.01
CA PRO A 39 -24.15 -3.67 1.24
C PRO A 39 -25.65 -3.82 1.47
N GLY A 40 -26.21 -4.93 0.97
CA GLY A 40 -27.60 -5.32 1.16
C GLY A 40 -28.57 -4.83 0.10
N GLN A 41 -28.14 -3.99 -0.84
CA GLN A 41 -29.02 -3.51 -1.93
C GLN A 41 -29.14 -4.51 -3.10
N SER A 42 -28.14 -5.37 -3.27
CA SER A 42 -28.13 -6.41 -4.31
C SER A 42 -27.20 -7.57 -3.94
N LEU A 43 -27.31 -8.72 -4.61
CA LEU A 43 -26.35 -9.81 -4.43
C LEU A 43 -24.91 -9.37 -4.72
N LEU A 44 -24.73 -8.50 -5.71
CA LEU A 44 -23.43 -7.93 -6.10
C LEU A 44 -22.83 -7.05 -4.98
N SER A 45 -23.65 -6.45 -4.13
CA SER A 45 -23.17 -5.59 -3.03
C SER A 45 -22.35 -6.35 -1.98
N TRP A 46 -22.49 -7.68 -1.90
CA TRP A 46 -21.66 -8.53 -1.05
C TRP A 46 -20.24 -8.72 -1.57
N ALA A 47 -19.95 -8.35 -2.83
CA ALA A 47 -18.59 -8.39 -3.35
C ALA A 47 -17.66 -7.42 -2.60
N SER A 48 -18.17 -6.25 -2.20
CA SER A 48 -17.38 -5.24 -1.50
C SER A 48 -16.82 -5.71 -0.14
N PRO A 49 -17.63 -6.23 0.81
CA PRO A 49 -17.09 -6.72 2.08
C PRO A 49 -16.14 -7.91 1.90
N LEU A 50 -16.36 -8.78 0.91
CA LEU A 50 -15.43 -9.87 0.59
C LEU A 50 -14.08 -9.36 0.09
N LEU A 51 -14.08 -8.31 -0.74
CA LEU A 51 -12.87 -7.66 -1.21
C LEU A 51 -12.13 -6.95 -0.07
N TYR A 52 -12.83 -6.27 0.84
CA TYR A 52 -12.22 -5.71 2.04
C TYR A 52 -11.67 -6.78 2.98
N ALA A 53 -12.33 -7.94 3.12
CA ALA A 53 -11.81 -9.08 3.86
C ALA A 53 -10.52 -9.62 3.22
N GLY A 54 -10.49 -9.74 1.89
CA GLY A 54 -9.27 -10.09 1.14
C GLY A 54 -8.14 -9.09 1.36
N CYS A 55 -8.46 -7.79 1.37
CA CYS A 55 -7.51 -6.72 1.70
C CYS A 55 -6.94 -6.88 3.10
N ALA A 56 -7.80 -7.10 4.10
CA ALA A 56 -7.40 -7.29 5.49
C ALA A 56 -6.53 -8.54 5.67
N LEU A 57 -6.81 -9.63 4.95
CA LEU A 57 -5.98 -10.84 4.96
C LEU A 57 -4.61 -10.61 4.31
N CYS A 58 -4.55 -9.89 3.18
CA CYS A 58 -3.26 -9.54 2.56
C CYS A 58 -2.45 -8.58 3.46
N ALA A 59 -3.12 -7.60 4.05
CA ALA A 59 -2.49 -6.67 4.99
C ALA A 59 -1.99 -7.39 6.25
N SER A 60 -2.79 -8.29 6.83
CA SER A 60 -2.40 -9.04 8.04
C SER A 60 -1.25 -10.00 7.76
N THR A 61 -1.18 -10.63 6.58
CA THR A 61 -0.03 -11.48 6.21
C THR A 61 1.24 -10.67 5.99
N LEU A 62 1.15 -9.47 5.41
CA LEU A 62 2.30 -8.56 5.29
C LEU A 62 2.73 -8.02 6.65
N VAL A 63 1.79 -7.52 7.46
CA VAL A 63 2.07 -7.01 8.80
C VAL A 63 2.64 -8.15 9.64
N ALA A 64 1.97 -9.30 9.79
CA ALA A 64 2.48 -10.38 10.61
C ALA A 64 3.91 -10.82 10.20
N ARG A 65 4.27 -10.82 8.92
CA ARG A 65 5.61 -11.22 8.47
C ARG A 65 6.67 -10.13 8.66
N TYR A 66 6.36 -8.89 8.31
CA TYR A 66 7.33 -7.79 8.35
C TYR A 66 7.32 -7.01 9.67
N TRP A 67 6.24 -7.10 10.45
CA TRP A 67 6.12 -6.48 11.77
C TRP A 67 7.14 -7.07 12.72
N PHE A 68 7.28 -8.40 12.75
CA PHE A 68 8.34 -9.05 13.52
C PHE A 68 9.71 -8.47 13.17
N TRP A 69 10.01 -8.34 11.88
CA TRP A 69 11.27 -7.77 11.40
C TRP A 69 11.46 -6.29 11.80
N SER A 70 10.38 -5.52 11.84
CA SER A 70 10.42 -4.14 12.34
C SER A 70 10.57 -4.03 13.86
N SER A 71 10.02 -4.98 14.62
CA SER A 71 10.00 -4.97 16.09
C SER A 71 11.21 -5.63 16.74
N VAL A 72 12.02 -6.35 15.95
CA VAL A 72 13.27 -6.93 16.45
C VAL A 72 14.22 -5.80 16.86
N GLY A 73 14.71 -5.87 18.10
CA GLY A 73 15.66 -4.91 18.66
C GLY A 73 16.97 -4.91 17.87
N GLU A 74 17.61 -3.74 17.78
CA GLU A 74 18.83 -3.56 16.96
C GLU A 74 19.96 -4.54 17.32
N CYS A 75 20.05 -4.94 18.59
CA CYS A 75 21.05 -5.91 19.06
C CYS A 75 20.90 -7.32 18.45
N ALA A 76 19.76 -7.63 17.83
CA ALA A 76 19.48 -8.93 17.22
C ALA A 76 19.54 -8.90 15.68
N LEU A 77 19.81 -7.74 15.09
CA LEU A 77 19.93 -7.56 13.63
C LEU A 77 21.40 -7.35 13.27
N ASP A 78 21.80 -7.87 12.12
CA ASP A 78 23.10 -7.55 11.53
C ASP A 78 23.12 -6.09 11.03
N GLU A 79 24.30 -5.47 10.96
CA GLU A 79 24.47 -4.09 10.45
C GLU A 79 23.87 -3.94 9.05
N ARG A 80 24.01 -4.98 8.22
CA ARG A 80 23.42 -5.04 6.88
C ARG A 80 21.90 -4.96 6.93
N GLU A 81 21.26 -5.68 7.83
CA GLU A 81 19.79 -5.74 7.96
C GLU A 81 19.24 -4.39 8.45
N ILE A 82 19.92 -3.76 9.41
CA ILE A 82 19.60 -2.41 9.89
C ILE A 82 19.62 -1.41 8.73
N VAL A 83 20.65 -1.45 7.88
CA VAL A 83 20.75 -0.56 6.71
C VAL A 83 19.62 -0.80 5.70
N VAL A 84 19.26 -2.06 5.43
CA VAL A 84 18.14 -2.39 4.52
C VAL A 84 16.81 -1.88 5.09
N ARG A 85 16.57 -2.12 6.38
CA ARG A 85 15.38 -1.66 7.10
C ARG A 85 15.25 -0.14 7.05
N ASN A 86 16.29 0.59 7.44
CA ASN A 86 16.28 2.05 7.47
C ASN A 86 16.05 2.65 6.08
N ARG A 87 16.62 2.06 5.02
CA ARG A 87 16.38 2.49 3.63
C ARG A 87 14.93 2.28 3.19
N ALA A 88 14.31 1.17 3.59
CA ALA A 88 12.92 0.91 3.30
C ALA A 88 12.01 1.92 4.02
N TYR A 89 12.25 2.20 5.31
CA TYR A 89 11.54 3.24 6.04
C TYR A 89 11.70 4.61 5.42
N GLN A 90 12.92 5.02 5.09
CA GLN A 90 13.16 6.31 4.44
C GLN A 90 12.39 6.43 3.12
N SER A 91 12.34 5.36 2.33
CA SER A 91 11.58 5.32 1.08
C SER A 91 10.06 5.38 1.34
N ALA A 92 9.58 4.65 2.36
CA ALA A 92 8.17 4.65 2.75
C ALA A 92 7.72 6.04 3.22
N TYR A 93 8.50 6.70 4.08
CA TYR A 93 8.21 8.06 4.52
C TYR A 93 8.22 9.04 3.35
N GLY A 94 9.20 8.95 2.45
CA GLY A 94 9.23 9.81 1.25
C GLY A 94 7.98 9.67 0.38
N ILE A 95 7.55 8.43 0.12
CA ILE A 95 6.31 8.15 -0.65
C ILE A 95 5.09 8.67 0.11
N LEU A 96 4.98 8.38 1.40
CA LEU A 96 3.85 8.80 2.23
C LEU A 96 3.74 10.33 2.32
N SER A 97 4.86 11.03 2.48
CA SER A 97 4.89 12.50 2.50
C SER A 97 4.41 13.10 1.18
N ILE A 98 4.86 12.55 0.05
CA ILE A 98 4.40 13.00 -1.28
C ILE A 98 2.92 12.69 -1.47
N TYR A 99 2.45 11.53 -1.02
CA TYR A 99 1.04 11.17 -1.05
C TYR A 99 0.18 12.14 -0.23
N VAL A 100 0.52 12.35 1.05
CA VAL A 100 -0.21 13.26 1.94
C VAL A 100 -0.20 14.68 1.41
N MET A 101 0.95 15.17 0.91
CA MET A 101 1.04 16.48 0.28
C MET A 101 0.14 16.58 -0.96
N SER A 102 0.13 15.55 -1.80
CA SER A 102 -0.73 15.50 -3.00
C SER A 102 -2.21 15.53 -2.62
N VAL A 103 -2.61 14.79 -1.58
CA VAL A 103 -3.99 14.80 -1.04
C VAL A 103 -4.36 16.20 -0.51
N ALA A 104 -3.46 16.85 0.24
CA ALA A 104 -3.69 18.18 0.79
C ALA A 104 -3.81 19.25 -0.31
N VAL A 105 -2.89 19.24 -1.28
CA VAL A 105 -2.92 20.14 -2.45
C VAL A 105 -4.19 19.89 -3.27
N TYR A 106 -4.56 18.62 -3.49
CA TYR A 106 -5.81 18.28 -4.16
C TYR A 106 -7.02 18.85 -3.41
N GLY A 107 -7.09 18.68 -2.09
CA GLY A 107 -8.17 19.21 -1.27
C GLY A 107 -8.32 20.73 -1.40
N MET A 108 -7.20 21.46 -1.41
CA MET A 108 -7.22 22.91 -1.61
C MET A 108 -7.75 23.32 -3.00
N ILE A 109 -7.26 22.66 -4.05
CA ILE A 109 -7.70 22.94 -5.43
C ILE A 109 -9.17 22.56 -5.59
N ALA A 110 -9.59 21.43 -5.01
CA ALA A 110 -10.94 20.92 -5.13
C ALA A 110 -11.98 21.83 -4.50
N LEU A 111 -11.65 22.50 -3.39
CA LEU A 111 -12.52 23.48 -2.74
C LEU A 111 -12.80 24.70 -3.64
N ASP A 112 -11.80 25.20 -4.35
CA ASP A 112 -11.92 26.39 -5.20
C ASP A 112 -12.50 26.06 -6.59
N ALA A 113 -12.01 24.98 -7.21
CA ALA A 113 -12.40 24.57 -8.55
C ALA A 113 -13.68 23.71 -8.60
N GLY A 114 -14.33 23.48 -7.45
CA GLY A 114 -15.52 22.64 -7.35
C GLY A 114 -15.28 21.18 -7.77
N LEU A 115 -14.07 20.66 -7.57
CA LEU A 115 -13.76 19.25 -7.86
C LEU A 115 -14.40 18.35 -6.80
N TRP A 116 -14.33 17.05 -7.04
CA TRP A 116 -14.94 16.10 -6.11
C TRP A 116 -14.32 16.14 -4.73
N LEU A 117 -15.17 16.24 -3.72
CA LEU A 117 -14.84 16.01 -2.32
C LEU A 117 -15.85 15.01 -1.75
N PRO A 118 -15.44 14.20 -0.76
CA PRO A 118 -16.37 13.30 -0.08
C PRO A 118 -17.49 14.11 0.57
N ARG A 119 -18.74 13.81 0.20
CA ARG A 119 -19.93 14.58 0.62
C ARG A 119 -20.63 13.98 1.84
N ASN A 120 -20.33 12.73 2.16
CA ASN A 120 -20.95 12.01 3.27
C ASN A 120 -19.90 11.25 4.08
N PHE A 121 -20.31 10.84 5.28
CA PHE A 121 -19.45 10.14 6.22
C PHE A 121 -18.84 8.86 5.62
N ALA A 122 -19.58 8.10 4.82
CA ALA A 122 -19.09 6.86 4.23
C ALA A 122 -17.94 7.11 3.23
N GLN A 123 -18.07 8.12 2.36
CA GLN A 123 -17.01 8.51 1.43
C GLN A 123 -15.77 9.01 2.17
N SER A 124 -15.93 9.82 3.22
CA SER A 124 -14.82 10.30 4.04
C SER A 124 -14.10 9.14 4.73
N GLN A 125 -14.85 8.17 5.26
CA GLN A 125 -14.28 6.99 5.90
C GLN A 125 -13.44 6.17 4.92
N MET A 126 -13.86 6.00 3.66
CA MET A 126 -13.08 5.27 2.66
C MET A 126 -11.71 5.92 2.42
N VAL A 127 -11.66 7.24 2.27
CA VAL A 127 -10.40 7.98 2.07
C VAL A 127 -9.48 7.86 3.30
N VAL A 128 -10.05 8.00 4.50
CA VAL A 128 -9.31 7.88 5.76
C VAL A 128 -8.75 6.47 5.92
N TRP A 129 -9.57 5.43 5.76
CA TRP A 129 -9.12 4.04 5.91
C TRP A 129 -8.11 3.64 4.85
N PHE A 130 -8.25 4.10 3.62
CA PHE A 130 -7.24 3.87 2.59
C PHE A 130 -5.89 4.50 2.96
N THR A 131 -5.93 5.74 3.45
CA THR A 131 -4.75 6.49 3.88
C THR A 131 -4.05 5.78 5.02
N LEU A 132 -4.81 5.39 6.06
CA LEU A 132 -4.28 4.68 7.23
C LEU A 132 -3.70 3.33 6.83
N LEU A 133 -4.43 2.52 6.07
CA LEU A 133 -3.98 1.21 5.60
C LEU A 133 -2.68 1.35 4.80
N THR A 134 -2.63 2.30 3.85
CA THR A 134 -1.42 2.57 3.08
C THR A 134 -0.27 2.97 4.01
N ALA A 135 -0.47 3.91 4.93
CA ALA A 135 0.57 4.35 5.86
C ALA A 135 1.13 3.19 6.70
N MET A 136 0.27 2.29 7.16
CA MET A 136 0.66 1.14 7.99
C MET A 136 1.40 0.06 7.20
N THR A 137 1.01 -0.22 5.95
CA THR A 137 1.55 -1.36 5.19
C THR A 137 2.60 -0.97 4.16
N LEU A 138 2.81 0.33 3.90
CA LEU A 138 3.74 0.80 2.88
C LEU A 138 5.19 0.35 3.12
N PRO A 139 5.78 0.44 4.34
CA PRO A 139 7.14 -0.06 4.58
C PRO A 139 7.28 -1.55 4.24
N SER A 140 6.33 -2.37 4.72
CA SER A 140 6.27 -3.81 4.44
C SER A 140 6.09 -4.09 2.95
N SER A 141 5.28 -3.30 2.25
CA SER A 141 5.06 -3.43 0.80
C SER A 141 6.34 -3.14 0.02
N ILE A 142 7.10 -2.13 0.44
CA ILE A 142 8.39 -1.78 -0.16
C ILE A 142 9.41 -2.89 0.06
N LEU A 143 9.51 -3.40 1.29
CA LEU A 143 10.39 -4.53 1.61
C LEU A 143 10.04 -5.77 0.76
N ALA A 144 8.76 -6.15 0.71
CA ALA A 144 8.31 -7.29 -0.07
C ALA A 144 8.69 -7.21 -1.56
N TRP A 145 8.82 -5.99 -2.08
CA TRP A 145 9.17 -5.74 -3.47
C TRP A 145 10.68 -5.71 -3.74
N LEU A 146 11.44 -5.19 -2.79
CA LEU A 146 12.88 -4.97 -2.90
C LEU A 146 13.70 -6.19 -2.48
N GLU A 147 13.21 -6.97 -1.52
CA GLU A 147 13.93 -8.12 -0.97
C GLU A 147 14.10 -9.22 -2.04
N PRO A 148 15.33 -9.75 -2.24
CA PRO A 148 15.60 -10.87 -3.13
C PRO A 148 15.11 -12.21 -2.54
N ASP A 149 15.05 -13.26 -3.36
CA ASP A 149 14.58 -14.59 -2.93
C ASP A 149 15.66 -15.42 -2.21
N GLU A 150 16.93 -15.18 -2.50
CA GLU A 150 18.05 -15.86 -1.86
C GLU A 150 18.97 -14.86 -1.14
N PRO A 151 19.40 -15.16 0.09
CA PRO A 151 20.44 -14.38 0.77
C PRO A 151 21.79 -14.59 0.05
N GLY A 152 22.06 -13.77 -0.97
CA GLY A 152 23.34 -13.77 -1.69
C GLY A 152 23.26 -13.99 -3.21
N GLY A 153 22.10 -14.38 -3.77
CA GLY A 153 21.94 -14.64 -5.21
C GLY A 153 21.91 -13.37 -6.06
N ASP A 154 21.38 -12.28 -5.52
CA ASP A 154 21.46 -10.95 -6.13
C ASP A 154 22.55 -10.15 -5.41
N LYS A 155 23.66 -9.85 -6.10
CA LYS A 155 24.57 -8.77 -5.67
C LYS A 155 23.69 -7.57 -5.37
N ILE A 156 23.67 -7.09 -4.12
CA ILE A 156 22.99 -5.84 -3.79
C ILE A 156 23.44 -4.84 -4.85
N PRO A 157 22.53 -4.32 -5.70
CA PRO A 157 22.94 -3.43 -6.77
C PRO A 157 23.72 -2.28 -6.13
N PRO A 158 24.88 -1.90 -6.69
CA PRO A 158 25.76 -0.93 -6.07
C PRO A 158 24.97 0.31 -5.66
N ILE A 159 25.30 0.83 -4.47
CA ILE A 159 24.71 2.04 -3.88
C ILE A 159 24.83 3.15 -4.93
N GLY A 160 23.73 3.44 -5.65
CA GLY A 160 23.75 4.44 -6.72
C GLY A 160 23.00 4.10 -8.01
N THR A 161 22.45 2.89 -8.21
CA THR A 161 21.58 2.67 -9.39
C THR A 161 20.19 3.30 -9.18
N SER A 162 20.12 4.60 -9.47
CA SER A 162 18.93 5.46 -9.48
C SER A 162 17.74 4.87 -10.25
N ASP A 163 18.00 3.93 -11.17
CA ASP A 163 17.05 3.42 -12.13
C ASP A 163 16.00 2.45 -11.55
N MET A 164 16.35 1.62 -10.55
CA MET A 164 15.36 0.73 -9.91
C MET A 164 14.48 1.47 -8.90
N ARG A 165 15.05 2.42 -8.14
CA ARG A 165 14.28 3.29 -7.24
C ARG A 165 13.28 4.12 -8.02
N GLY A 166 13.71 4.72 -9.14
CA GLY A 166 12.82 5.51 -10.01
C GLY A 166 11.66 4.70 -10.55
N ARG A 167 11.90 3.51 -11.13
CA ARG A 167 10.82 2.69 -11.72
C ARG A 167 9.83 2.15 -10.69
N PHE A 168 10.29 1.72 -9.52
CA PHE A 168 9.41 1.24 -8.45
C PHE A 168 8.63 2.38 -7.80
N PHE A 169 9.31 3.47 -7.45
CA PHE A 169 8.69 4.68 -6.91
C PHE A 169 7.63 5.21 -7.87
N ARG A 170 7.94 5.27 -9.17
CA ARG A 170 6.99 5.69 -10.20
C ARG A 170 5.80 4.74 -10.30
N ARG A 171 5.98 3.42 -10.17
CA ARG A 171 4.85 2.45 -10.19
C ARG A 171 3.97 2.53 -8.96
N ILE A 172 4.52 2.60 -7.74
CA ILE A 172 3.72 2.75 -6.53
C ILE A 172 3.04 4.11 -6.49
N LEU A 173 3.77 5.18 -6.81
CA LEU A 173 3.19 6.52 -6.91
C LEU A 173 2.08 6.54 -7.97
N LEU A 174 2.30 5.91 -9.14
CA LEU A 174 1.25 5.78 -10.15
C LEU A 174 0.05 4.99 -9.64
N LEU A 175 0.23 3.91 -8.88
CA LEU A 175 -0.90 3.16 -8.32
C LEU A 175 -1.66 3.98 -7.26
N ALA A 176 -0.95 4.69 -6.39
CA ALA A 176 -1.56 5.58 -5.39
C ALA A 176 -2.29 6.75 -6.06
N LEU A 177 -1.68 7.37 -7.07
CA LEU A 177 -2.29 8.44 -7.86
C LEU A 177 -3.43 7.91 -8.72
N LEU A 178 -3.33 6.72 -9.31
CA LEU A 178 -4.43 6.08 -10.06
C LEU A 178 -5.59 5.74 -9.14
N GLY A 179 -5.35 5.30 -7.90
CA GLY A 179 -6.41 5.11 -6.92
C GLY A 179 -7.12 6.43 -6.60
N LEU A 180 -6.35 7.52 -6.46
CA LEU A 180 -6.85 8.86 -6.19
C LEU A 180 -7.63 9.41 -7.41
N ILE A 181 -7.07 9.30 -8.62
CA ILE A 181 -7.68 9.71 -9.89
C ILE A 181 -8.89 8.85 -10.24
N ALA A 182 -8.88 7.55 -10.01
CA ALA A 182 -10.04 6.68 -10.24
C ALA A 182 -11.18 7.09 -9.29
N GLY A 183 -10.88 7.36 -8.02
CA GLY A 183 -11.84 7.93 -7.09
C GLY A 183 -12.44 9.26 -7.60
N MET A 184 -11.59 10.14 -8.15
CA MET A 184 -12.01 11.43 -8.72
C MET A 184 -12.78 11.32 -10.04
N ALA A 185 -12.38 10.41 -10.93
CA ALA A 185 -12.98 10.24 -12.25
C ALA A 185 -14.36 9.61 -12.15
N LEU A 186 -14.54 8.61 -11.27
CA LEU A 186 -15.87 8.06 -11.01
C LEU A 186 -16.81 9.13 -10.44
N ALA A 187 -16.31 10.02 -9.59
CA ALA A 187 -17.12 11.09 -9.03
C ALA A 187 -17.72 12.08 -10.05
N LEU A 188 -17.11 12.24 -11.23
CA LEU A 188 -17.65 13.07 -12.31
C LEU A 188 -18.88 12.46 -12.99
N PHE A 189 -19.13 11.15 -12.80
CA PHE A 189 -20.25 10.44 -13.40
C PHE A 189 -21.47 10.33 -12.48
N ILE A 190 -21.44 10.93 -11.27
CA ILE A 190 -22.62 10.98 -10.42
C ILE A 190 -23.46 12.20 -10.78
N PRO A 191 -24.70 12.05 -11.29
CA PRO A 191 -25.63 13.17 -11.39
C PRO A 191 -25.94 13.68 -9.97
N SER A 192 -25.78 14.99 -9.80
CA SER A 192 -26.12 15.74 -8.58
C SER A 192 -27.57 15.57 -8.18
#